data_AF-A0A3Q1AIB7-F1
#
_entry.id   AF-A0A3Q1AIB7-F1
#
_cell.length_a   1.000
_cell.length_b   1.000
_cell.length_c   1.000
_cell.angle_alpha   90.00
_cell.angle_beta   90.00
_cell.angle_gamma   90.00
#
_symmetry.space_group_name_H-M   'P 1'
#
loop_
_entity.id
_entity.type
_entity.pdbx_description
1 polymer ?
#
loop_
_entity_poly.entity_id
_entity_poly.type
_entity_poly.pdbx_seq_one_letter_code
_entity_poly.pdbx_strand_id
1 'polypeptide(L)'
;MAKNQEVERIAKKLDKMVHKKNTDGALDLLRELKNIKMSLETLQSTRVGMSVNAVRKQSSDEEVQTLAKVLIKSWKKLLDGSEGKSEEKEKKKDGSPVRSSSTSSDSGSSEKRSVTPTTPTTPTTPTLTPQFTSFPPAPVTTDSVRNKCRELLVAALQTDGEKIPPSHLNSLIQIFQEFNSTDMKYKSRLRSRISNLKDQKNPDLRRNVLCGNISPQRIACMTAEEMASAELKQIREALTKESIREHQLSKVGGTETDMFICNKCHGKSCTYTQVQTRSADEPMTTFVVCNSCVPFCLKSSHF
;
A
#
# COMPACT_ATOMS: atom_id res chain seq x y z
N MET A 1 25.44 -24.02 10.59
CA MET A 1 26.40 -23.36 9.69
C MET A 1 26.29 -23.88 8.25
N ALA A 2 26.74 -25.11 7.94
CA ALA A 2 26.79 -25.62 6.54
C ALA A 2 25.44 -25.62 5.78
N LYS A 3 24.32 -25.94 6.46
CA LYS A 3 22.99 -25.96 5.84
C LYS A 3 22.46 -24.56 5.47
N ASN A 4 22.87 -23.51 6.19
CA ASN A 4 22.43 -22.14 5.91
C ASN A 4 23.14 -21.58 4.66
N GLN A 5 24.42 -21.93 4.49
CA GLN A 5 25.18 -21.59 3.29
C GLN A 5 24.61 -22.26 2.04
N GLU A 6 24.11 -23.50 2.15
CA GLU A 6 23.47 -24.18 1.03
C GLU A 6 22.14 -23.53 0.64
N VAL A 7 21.30 -23.15 1.61
CA VAL A 7 20.07 -22.40 1.34
C VAL A 7 20.36 -21.06 0.65
N GLU A 8 21.40 -20.36 1.08
CA GLU A 8 21.81 -19.10 0.45
C GLU A 8 22.33 -19.32 -0.98
N ARG A 9 23.06 -20.42 -1.22
CA ARG A 9 23.54 -20.80 -2.56
C ARG A 9 22.36 -21.09 -3.49
N ILE A 10 21.37 -21.85 -3.01
CA ILE A 10 20.16 -22.17 -3.78
C ILE A 10 19.34 -20.91 -4.05
N ALA A 11 19.15 -20.03 -3.07
CA ALA A 11 18.46 -18.75 -3.25
C ALA A 11 19.09 -17.89 -4.35
N LYS A 12 20.43 -17.76 -4.34
CA LYS A 12 21.17 -17.03 -5.38
C LYS A 12 21.05 -17.67 -6.76
N LYS A 13 20.99 -19.01 -6.85
CA LYS A 13 20.76 -19.72 -8.12
C LYS A 13 19.34 -19.47 -8.64
N LEU A 14 18.33 -19.56 -7.78
CA LEU A 14 16.92 -19.26 -8.09
C LEU A 14 16.75 -17.82 -8.59
N ASP A 15 17.37 -16.84 -7.94
CA ASP A 15 17.33 -15.46 -8.40
C ASP A 15 18.01 -15.29 -9.76
N LYS A 16 19.17 -15.92 -10.00
CA LYS A 16 19.84 -15.86 -11.31
C LYS A 16 18.99 -16.46 -12.44
N MET A 17 18.27 -17.54 -12.17
CA MET A 17 17.33 -18.15 -13.13
C MET A 17 16.17 -17.21 -13.47
N VAL A 18 15.61 -16.56 -12.44
CA VAL A 18 14.55 -15.54 -12.61
C VAL A 18 15.03 -14.37 -13.48
N HIS A 19 16.23 -13.85 -13.21
CA HIS A 19 16.80 -12.75 -14.01
C HIS A 19 17.08 -13.15 -15.46
N LYS A 20 17.52 -14.39 -15.69
CA LYS A 20 17.79 -14.92 -17.05
C LYS A 20 16.56 -15.42 -17.79
N LYS A 21 15.37 -15.37 -17.16
CA LYS A 21 14.10 -15.92 -17.68
C LYS A 21 14.19 -17.40 -18.09
N ASN A 22 15.12 -18.14 -17.50
CA ASN A 22 15.28 -19.56 -17.75
C ASN A 22 14.99 -20.30 -16.45
N THR A 23 13.92 -21.09 -16.43
CA THR A 23 13.48 -21.86 -15.27
C THR A 23 13.85 -23.34 -15.33
N ASP A 24 14.63 -23.75 -16.33
CA ASP A 24 15.11 -25.13 -16.46
C ASP A 24 16.02 -25.49 -15.27
N GLY A 25 15.67 -26.56 -14.55
CA GLY A 25 16.35 -26.99 -13.33
C GLY A 25 15.87 -26.32 -12.03
N ALA A 26 14.89 -25.43 -12.09
CA ALA A 26 14.27 -24.85 -10.89
C ALA A 26 13.59 -25.91 -10.02
N LEU A 27 13.03 -26.96 -10.65
CA LEU A 27 12.34 -28.05 -9.99
C LEU A 27 13.25 -28.82 -9.01
N ASP A 28 14.47 -29.14 -9.43
CA ASP A 28 15.44 -29.87 -8.60
C ASP A 28 15.89 -29.05 -7.39
N LEU A 29 16.10 -27.76 -7.58
CA LEU A 29 16.46 -26.83 -6.50
C LEU A 29 15.31 -26.64 -5.51
N LEU A 30 14.05 -26.67 -5.96
CA LEU A 30 12.89 -26.67 -5.07
C LEU A 30 12.75 -27.98 -4.29
N ARG A 31 13.08 -29.13 -4.90
CA ARG A 31 13.10 -30.43 -4.21
C ARG A 31 14.21 -30.48 -3.16
N GLU A 32 15.37 -29.91 -3.45
CA GLU A 32 16.47 -29.79 -2.50
C GLU A 32 16.08 -28.90 -1.31
N LEU A 33 15.44 -27.75 -1.57
CA LEU A 33 14.90 -26.87 -0.53
C LEU A 33 13.82 -27.54 0.34
N LYS A 34 13.04 -28.47 -0.21
CA LYS A 34 12.03 -29.23 0.54
C LYS A 34 12.65 -30.18 1.56
N ASN A 35 13.81 -30.74 1.26
CA ASN A 35 14.49 -31.70 2.13
C ASN A 35 15.30 -31.03 3.25
N ILE A 36 15.58 -29.73 3.13
CA ILE A 36 16.26 -28.95 4.16
C ILE A 36 15.23 -28.48 5.20
N LYS A 37 15.41 -28.87 6.48
CA LYS A 37 14.62 -28.34 7.59
C LYS A 37 14.90 -26.84 7.76
N MET A 38 13.94 -26.02 7.34
CA MET A 38 14.03 -24.55 7.39
C MET A 38 13.76 -24.03 8.81
N SER A 39 14.64 -23.15 9.31
CA SER A 39 14.41 -22.36 10.54
C SER A 39 14.00 -20.93 10.22
N LEU A 40 13.29 -20.27 11.16
CA LEU A 40 12.85 -18.87 11.02
C LEU A 40 14.04 -17.92 10.77
N GLU A 41 15.13 -18.11 11.49
CA GLU A 41 16.37 -17.34 11.34
C GLU A 41 16.97 -17.48 9.92
N THR A 42 16.94 -18.69 9.36
CA THR A 42 17.46 -18.95 8.01
C THR A 42 16.56 -18.33 6.94
N LEU A 43 15.23 -18.41 7.12
CA LEU A 43 14.25 -17.83 6.20
C LEU A 43 14.35 -16.30 6.13
N GLN A 44 14.54 -15.64 7.27
CA GLN A 44 14.67 -14.18 7.36
C GLN A 44 16.02 -13.69 6.81
N SER A 45 17.13 -14.34 7.17
CA SER A 45 18.48 -13.95 6.73
C SER A 45 18.71 -14.18 5.24
N THR A 46 18.31 -15.34 4.70
CA THR A 46 18.55 -15.68 3.29
C THR A 46 17.53 -15.07 2.34
N ARG A 47 16.35 -14.65 2.85
CA ARG A 47 15.23 -14.14 2.06
C ARG A 47 14.77 -15.09 0.93
N VAL A 48 15.04 -16.38 1.06
CA VAL A 48 14.75 -17.43 0.06
C VAL A 48 13.26 -17.51 -0.32
N GLY A 49 12.35 -17.12 0.58
CA GLY A 49 10.92 -17.03 0.31
C GLY A 49 10.55 -16.09 -0.84
N MET A 50 11.34 -15.01 -1.05
CA MET A 50 11.14 -14.10 -2.17
C MET A 50 11.61 -14.70 -3.48
N SER A 51 12.79 -15.32 -3.50
CA SER A 51 13.35 -15.99 -4.67
C SER A 51 12.45 -17.13 -5.16
N VAL A 52 11.93 -17.96 -4.25
CA VAL A 52 10.98 -19.05 -4.57
C VAL A 52 9.63 -18.49 -5.09
N ASN A 53 9.17 -17.37 -4.55
CA ASN A 53 7.94 -16.71 -5.02
C ASN A 53 8.12 -16.04 -6.39
N ALA A 54 9.33 -15.57 -6.72
CA ALA A 54 9.66 -15.04 -8.04
C ALA A 54 9.69 -16.17 -9.07
N VAL A 55 10.36 -17.30 -8.77
CA VAL A 55 10.36 -18.50 -9.62
C VAL A 55 8.93 -18.97 -9.91
N ARG A 56 8.08 -19.08 -8.88
CA ARG A 56 6.66 -19.45 -9.04
C ARG A 56 5.90 -18.56 -10.04
N LYS A 57 6.21 -17.26 -10.11
CA LYS A 57 5.50 -16.32 -10.99
C LYS A 57 5.97 -16.38 -12.43
N GLN A 58 7.21 -16.84 -12.65
CA GLN A 58 7.87 -16.79 -13.94
C GLN A 58 7.95 -18.16 -14.62
N SER A 59 7.87 -19.24 -13.84
CA SER A 59 7.82 -20.61 -14.36
C SER A 59 6.49 -20.90 -15.02
N SER A 60 6.52 -21.43 -16.25
CA SER A 60 5.33 -21.97 -16.94
C SER A 60 4.98 -23.40 -16.49
N ASP A 61 5.86 -24.06 -15.74
CA ASP A 61 5.68 -25.44 -15.29
C ASP A 61 4.75 -25.52 -14.06
N GLU A 62 3.64 -26.25 -14.20
CA GLU A 62 2.66 -26.45 -13.11
C GLU A 62 3.28 -27.17 -11.89
N GLU A 63 4.22 -28.08 -12.10
CA GLU A 63 4.91 -28.79 -11.02
C GLU A 63 5.81 -27.85 -10.19
N VAL A 64 6.52 -26.94 -10.86
CA VAL A 64 7.37 -25.93 -10.20
C VAL A 64 6.49 -24.97 -9.40
N GLN A 65 5.38 -24.52 -9.98
CA GLN A 65 4.46 -23.62 -9.30
C GLN A 65 3.81 -24.26 -8.06
N THR A 66 3.38 -25.52 -8.16
CA THR A 66 2.73 -26.24 -7.05
C THR A 66 3.71 -26.52 -5.91
N LEU A 67 4.93 -27.00 -6.20
CA LEU A 67 5.97 -27.20 -5.20
C LEU A 67 6.36 -25.88 -4.50
N ALA A 68 6.53 -24.80 -5.26
CA ALA A 68 6.82 -23.48 -4.69
C ALA A 68 5.67 -22.97 -3.79
N LYS A 69 4.40 -23.17 -4.17
CA LYS A 69 3.22 -22.83 -3.33
C LYS A 69 3.24 -23.59 -2.00
N VAL A 70 3.53 -24.89 -2.03
CA VAL A 70 3.60 -25.74 -0.83
C VAL A 70 4.72 -25.29 0.11
N LEU A 71 5.92 -25.00 -0.41
CA LEU A 71 7.05 -24.50 0.38
C LEU A 71 6.73 -23.17 1.04
N ILE A 72 6.20 -22.21 0.29
CA ILE A 72 5.80 -20.89 0.82
C ILE A 72 4.74 -21.03 1.92
N LYS A 73 3.77 -21.94 1.75
CA LYS A 73 2.73 -22.17 2.76
C LYS A 73 3.31 -22.78 4.05
N SER A 74 4.23 -23.73 3.92
CA SER A 74 4.93 -24.35 5.05
C SER A 74 5.74 -23.32 5.84
N TRP A 75 6.49 -22.46 5.14
CA TRP A 75 7.30 -21.41 5.78
C TRP A 75 6.47 -20.29 6.40
N LYS A 76 5.33 -19.91 5.80
CA LYS A 76 4.39 -18.97 6.43
C LYS A 76 3.86 -19.48 7.76
N LYS A 77 3.53 -20.78 7.85
CA LYS A 77 3.09 -21.40 9.10
C LYS A 77 4.16 -21.35 10.21
N LEU A 78 5.44 -21.37 9.85
CA LEU A 78 6.54 -21.21 10.80
C LEU A 78 6.72 -19.75 11.27
N LEU A 79 6.28 -18.76 10.49
CA LEU A 79 6.28 -17.35 10.88
C LEU A 79 5.07 -17.02 11.77
N ASP A 80 3.88 -17.49 11.40
CA ASP A 80 2.64 -17.26 12.17
C ASP A 80 2.61 -18.00 13.52
N GLY A 81 3.49 -18.97 13.74
CA GLY A 81 3.64 -19.68 15.02
C GLY A 81 4.65 -19.06 16.00
N SER A 82 5.36 -17.98 15.61
CA SER A 82 6.41 -17.36 16.42
C SER A 82 5.95 -16.09 17.17
N GLU A 83 4.74 -15.58 16.91
CA GLU A 83 4.13 -14.48 17.66
C GLU A 83 2.95 -15.01 18.50
N GLY A 84 3.24 -15.63 19.64
CA GLY A 84 2.23 -16.04 20.62
C GLY A 84 2.58 -17.33 21.37
N LYS A 85 2.87 -17.21 22.67
CA LYS A 85 3.25 -18.30 23.59
C LYS A 85 2.13 -19.34 23.78
N SER A 86 2.53 -20.62 23.74
CA SER A 86 2.13 -21.75 24.60
C SER A 86 0.65 -22.07 24.84
N GLU A 87 0.18 -23.22 24.33
CA GLU A 87 -0.17 -24.37 25.18
C GLU A 87 -0.33 -25.67 24.35
N GLU A 88 0.30 -26.73 24.85
CA GLU A 88 0.12 -28.11 24.42
C GLU A 88 -1.34 -28.56 24.64
N LYS A 89 -1.90 -29.21 23.62
CA LYS A 89 -2.75 -30.38 23.87
C LYS A 89 -2.66 -31.34 22.69
N GLU A 90 -1.74 -32.28 22.82
CA GLU A 90 -1.90 -33.59 22.20
C GLU A 90 -3.27 -34.17 22.62
N LYS A 91 -4.07 -34.56 21.64
CA LYS A 91 -4.90 -35.76 21.77
C LYS A 91 -5.05 -36.42 20.41
N LYS A 92 -4.24 -37.45 20.23
CA LYS A 92 -4.49 -38.57 19.32
C LYS A 92 -5.92 -39.08 19.54
N LYS A 93 -6.67 -39.27 18.45
CA LYS A 93 -7.58 -40.41 18.31
C LYS A 93 -7.67 -40.80 16.84
N ASP A 94 -6.87 -41.80 16.54
CA ASP A 94 -7.07 -42.78 15.49
C ASP A 94 -8.41 -43.51 15.70
N GLY A 95 -9.02 -43.97 14.60
CA GLY A 95 -10.28 -44.74 14.62
C GLY A 95 -11.23 -44.47 13.44
N SER A 96 -10.79 -44.79 12.22
CA SER A 96 -11.68 -45.33 11.17
C SER A 96 -12.03 -46.81 11.50
N PRO A 97 -12.87 -47.58 10.77
CA PRO A 97 -13.57 -47.36 9.48
C PRO A 97 -15.09 -47.63 9.62
N VAL A 98 -16.02 -47.62 8.64
CA VAL A 98 -16.10 -48.23 7.31
C VAL A 98 -17.42 -47.74 6.69
N ARG A 99 -17.45 -47.39 5.39
CA ARG A 99 -18.20 -48.07 4.32
C ARG A 99 -18.38 -47.14 3.10
N SER A 100 -17.82 -47.64 2.02
CA SER A 100 -17.97 -47.26 0.63
C SER A 100 -19.38 -47.54 0.09
N SER A 101 -19.86 -46.71 -0.83
CA SER A 101 -20.30 -47.15 -2.16
C SER A 101 -20.71 -45.97 -3.05
N SER A 102 -20.07 -45.93 -4.22
CA SER A 102 -20.41 -45.23 -5.46
C SER A 102 -21.75 -45.66 -6.07
N THR A 103 -22.40 -44.73 -6.82
CA THR A 103 -23.09 -44.88 -8.14
C THR A 103 -23.96 -43.62 -8.37
N SER A 104 -23.67 -42.74 -9.34
CA SER A 104 -24.04 -42.73 -10.77
C SER A 104 -25.50 -42.38 -11.10
N SER A 105 -25.67 -41.65 -12.21
CA SER A 105 -26.89 -41.20 -12.94
C SER A 105 -27.64 -40.01 -12.32
N ASP A 106 -27.80 -38.84 -12.96
CA ASP A 106 -28.13 -38.42 -14.34
C ASP A 106 -29.59 -37.92 -14.44
N SER A 107 -29.68 -36.68 -14.94
CA SER A 107 -30.76 -36.04 -15.70
C SER A 107 -32.17 -35.83 -15.11
N GLY A 108 -32.71 -34.64 -15.40
CA GLY A 108 -34.16 -34.47 -15.59
C GLY A 108 -34.81 -33.22 -14.99
N SER A 109 -34.38 -32.03 -15.38
CA SER A 109 -35.18 -30.80 -15.26
C SER A 109 -36.06 -30.63 -16.49
N SER A 110 -37.39 -30.56 -16.36
CA SER A 110 -38.24 -29.60 -17.07
C SER A 110 -39.74 -29.71 -16.73
N GLU A 111 -40.27 -28.54 -16.38
CA GLU A 111 -41.53 -27.91 -16.83
C GLU A 111 -42.93 -28.30 -16.29
N LYS A 112 -43.63 -27.21 -15.93
CA LYS A 112 -45.08 -26.88 -16.01
C LYS A 112 -46.02 -27.39 -14.91
N ARG A 113 -47.08 -26.69 -14.49
CA ARG A 113 -47.56 -25.28 -14.53
C ARG A 113 -48.93 -25.28 -13.82
N SER A 114 -49.20 -24.29 -12.95
CA SER A 114 -50.53 -23.85 -12.43
C SER A 114 -51.29 -24.85 -11.53
N VAL A 115 -52.12 -24.50 -10.55
CA VAL A 115 -53.04 -23.36 -10.30
C VAL A 115 -53.41 -23.36 -8.79
N THR A 116 -53.71 -22.18 -8.23
CA THR A 116 -54.44 -21.92 -6.96
C THR A 116 -55.93 -22.38 -7.03
N PRO A 117 -56.80 -22.36 -5.99
CA PRO A 117 -56.81 -21.53 -4.75
C PRO A 117 -57.35 -22.22 -3.45
N THR A 118 -57.55 -21.41 -2.39
CA THR A 118 -58.43 -21.54 -1.19
C THR A 118 -57.79 -21.74 0.20
N THR A 119 -57.74 -20.63 0.97
CA THR A 119 -57.86 -20.49 2.45
C THR A 119 -59.28 -20.88 2.93
N PRO A 120 -59.65 -20.98 4.24
CA PRO A 120 -59.08 -20.37 5.49
C PRO A 120 -58.90 -21.38 6.66
N THR A 121 -58.18 -21.10 7.77
CA THR A 121 -58.74 -20.59 9.05
C THR A 121 -57.64 -20.43 10.12
N THR A 122 -57.70 -19.33 10.86
CA THR A 122 -56.97 -18.94 12.10
C THR A 122 -57.65 -19.58 13.35
N PRO A 123 -57.11 -19.59 14.61
CA PRO A 123 -56.79 -18.34 15.36
C PRO A 123 -55.73 -18.38 16.53
N THR A 124 -55.33 -17.16 16.97
CA THR A 124 -54.94 -16.67 18.34
C THR A 124 -53.48 -16.87 18.88
N THR A 125 -52.52 -15.91 18.80
CA THR A 125 -52.14 -14.72 19.66
C THR A 125 -51.25 -15.05 20.90
N PRO A 126 -50.43 -14.15 21.53
CA PRO A 126 -49.53 -13.03 21.10
C PRO A 126 -48.05 -13.20 21.53
N THR A 127 -47.10 -12.35 21.06
CA THR A 127 -46.06 -11.64 21.88
C THR A 127 -45.13 -10.76 20.99
N LEU A 128 -45.29 -9.44 21.15
CA LEU A 128 -44.36 -8.29 21.09
C LEU A 128 -42.87 -8.62 20.78
N THR A 129 -42.05 -7.96 19.94
CA THR A 129 -42.00 -6.70 19.14
C THR A 129 -40.74 -6.79 18.26
N PRO A 130 -40.71 -6.44 16.95
CA PRO A 130 -39.45 -6.27 16.22
C PRO A 130 -38.96 -4.82 16.27
N GLN A 131 -37.73 -4.62 16.73
CA GLN A 131 -37.04 -3.34 16.75
C GLN A 131 -36.87 -2.78 15.32
N PHE A 132 -37.33 -1.54 15.15
CA PHE A 132 -36.96 -0.54 14.13
C PHE A 132 -36.03 -1.01 13.00
N THR A 133 -36.64 -1.42 11.88
CA THR A 133 -35.98 -1.41 10.58
C THR A 133 -36.06 0.00 10.01
N SER A 134 -35.00 0.80 10.10
CA SER A 134 -34.91 2.04 9.34
C SER A 134 -34.78 1.71 7.85
N PHE A 135 -35.85 1.95 7.08
CA PHE A 135 -35.81 2.03 5.62
C PHE A 135 -35.36 3.43 5.19
N PRO A 136 -34.64 3.60 4.06
CA PRO A 136 -34.37 2.60 3.02
C PRO A 136 -33.16 1.70 3.34
N PRO A 137 -33.10 0.46 2.79
CA PRO A 137 -31.98 -0.44 2.97
C PRO A 137 -30.76 0.13 2.27
N ALA A 138 -29.60 0.12 2.93
CA ALA A 138 -28.33 0.40 2.26
C ALA A 138 -28.20 -0.53 1.04
N PRO A 139 -27.92 -0.01 -0.17
CA PRO A 139 -27.83 -0.80 -1.39
C PRO A 139 -26.91 -1.99 -1.16
N VAL A 140 -27.51 -3.18 -1.17
CA VAL A 140 -26.79 -4.44 -1.03
C VAL A 140 -26.10 -4.66 -2.36
N THR A 141 -24.80 -4.40 -2.37
CA THR A 141 -23.98 -4.56 -3.57
C THR A 141 -23.77 -6.06 -3.80
N THR A 142 -24.15 -6.57 -4.96
CA THR A 142 -23.97 -7.98 -5.33
C THR A 142 -22.51 -8.36 -5.60
N ASP A 143 -21.62 -7.39 -5.68
CA ASP A 143 -20.20 -7.57 -5.97
C ASP A 143 -19.39 -8.01 -4.73
N SER A 144 -18.67 -9.14 -4.88
CA SER A 144 -17.88 -9.74 -3.80
C SER A 144 -16.70 -8.87 -3.36
N VAL A 145 -16.11 -8.09 -4.28
CA VAL A 145 -15.01 -7.17 -3.98
C VAL A 145 -15.53 -6.01 -3.14
N ARG A 146 -16.68 -5.41 -3.51
CA ARG A 146 -17.33 -4.34 -2.75
C ARG A 146 -17.72 -4.78 -1.35
N ASN A 147 -18.19 -6.02 -1.18
CA ASN A 147 -18.50 -6.56 0.14
C ASN A 147 -17.24 -6.73 1.00
N LYS A 148 -16.11 -7.20 0.43
CA LYS A 148 -14.84 -7.27 1.17
C LYS A 148 -14.29 -5.88 1.50
N CYS A 149 -14.39 -4.94 0.58
CA CYS A 149 -14.03 -3.54 0.79
C CYS A 149 -14.84 -2.90 1.93
N ARG A 150 -16.13 -3.22 2.01
CA ARG A 150 -17.03 -2.78 3.06
C ARG A 150 -16.63 -3.33 4.43
N GLU A 151 -16.37 -4.62 4.50
CA GLU A 151 -15.89 -5.27 5.72
C GLU A 151 -14.59 -4.63 6.23
N LEU A 152 -13.64 -4.34 5.34
CA LEU A 152 -12.36 -3.71 5.70
C LEU A 152 -12.52 -2.27 6.20
N LEU A 153 -13.45 -1.49 5.65
CA LEU A 153 -13.74 -0.15 6.13
C LEU A 153 -14.48 -0.16 7.47
N VAL A 154 -15.41 -1.10 7.66
CA VAL A 154 -16.06 -1.29 8.95
C VAL A 154 -15.02 -1.67 10.00
N ALA A 155 -14.13 -2.63 9.71
CA ALA A 155 -13.05 -3.00 10.62
C ALA A 155 -12.10 -1.83 10.94
N ALA A 156 -11.85 -0.93 9.99
CA ALA A 156 -11.05 0.27 10.22
C ALA A 156 -11.69 1.24 11.22
N LEU A 157 -13.02 1.29 11.28
CA LEU A 157 -13.77 2.15 12.19
C LEU A 157 -14.03 1.50 13.57
N GLN A 158 -14.00 0.16 13.68
CA GLN A 158 -14.32 -0.59 14.92
C GLN A 158 -13.14 -0.76 15.91
N THR A 159 -12.09 0.04 15.82
CA THR A 159 -10.82 -0.26 16.52
C THR A 159 -10.89 -0.13 18.05
N ASP A 160 -11.87 0.59 18.61
CA ASP A 160 -11.98 0.89 20.04
C ASP A 160 -13.29 0.39 20.70
N GLY A 161 -14.02 -0.53 20.06
CA GLY A 161 -15.27 -1.09 20.64
C GLY A 161 -16.50 -0.17 20.59
N GLU A 162 -16.41 0.99 19.94
CA GLU A 162 -17.56 1.87 19.70
C GLU A 162 -18.52 1.30 18.63
N LYS A 163 -19.82 1.34 18.94
CA LYS A 163 -20.89 0.86 18.04
C LYS A 163 -21.05 1.83 16.86
N ILE A 164 -20.83 1.33 15.65
CA ILE A 164 -20.89 2.13 14.42
C ILE A 164 -22.35 2.45 14.05
N PRO A 165 -22.73 3.73 13.82
CA PRO A 165 -24.01 4.07 13.25
C PRO A 165 -24.10 3.69 11.75
N PRO A 166 -25.27 3.21 11.26
CA PRO A 166 -25.45 2.76 9.87
C PRO A 166 -25.13 3.82 8.80
N SER A 167 -25.09 5.09 9.16
CA SER A 167 -24.75 6.22 8.28
C SER A 167 -23.36 6.12 7.66
N HIS A 168 -22.40 5.46 8.31
CA HIS A 168 -21.02 5.35 7.79
C HIS A 168 -20.86 4.33 6.67
N LEU A 169 -21.81 3.40 6.55
CA LEU A 169 -21.90 2.49 5.40
C LEU A 169 -22.18 3.25 4.10
N ASN A 170 -22.73 4.47 4.19
CA ASN A 170 -23.00 5.31 3.02
C ASN A 170 -21.73 5.90 2.42
N SER A 171 -20.61 5.94 3.14
CA SER A 171 -19.32 6.44 2.62
C SER A 171 -18.81 5.58 1.46
N LEU A 172 -18.97 4.26 1.56
CA LEU A 172 -18.64 3.31 0.50
C LEU A 172 -19.54 3.44 -0.73
N ILE A 173 -20.81 3.74 -0.51
CA ILE A 173 -21.78 3.95 -1.59
C ILE A 173 -21.32 5.16 -2.41
N GLN A 174 -20.90 6.24 -1.73
CA GLN A 174 -20.44 7.45 -2.37
C GLN A 174 -19.11 7.27 -3.11
N ILE A 175 -18.13 6.57 -2.50
CA ILE A 175 -16.84 6.27 -3.17
C ILE A 175 -17.07 5.46 -4.44
N PHE A 176 -18.02 4.52 -4.44
CA PHE A 176 -18.34 3.78 -5.66
C PHE A 176 -19.04 4.65 -6.70
N GLN A 177 -19.93 5.55 -6.29
CA GLN A 177 -20.67 6.43 -7.18
C GLN A 177 -19.75 7.39 -7.96
N GLU A 178 -18.59 7.72 -7.42
CA GLU A 178 -17.56 8.53 -8.09
C GLU A 178 -16.84 7.74 -9.20
N PHE A 179 -16.56 6.44 -8.99
CA PHE A 179 -15.74 5.64 -9.92
C PHE A 179 -16.55 4.74 -10.85
N ASN A 180 -17.79 4.38 -10.51
CA ASN A 180 -18.69 3.46 -11.22
C ASN A 180 -18.04 2.13 -11.67
N SER A 181 -16.89 1.76 -11.08
CA SER A 181 -16.08 0.59 -11.46
C SER A 181 -15.19 0.13 -10.31
N THR A 182 -14.92 -1.18 -10.24
CA THR A 182 -14.04 -1.84 -9.26
C THR A 182 -12.57 -1.88 -9.72
N ASP A 183 -12.11 -0.79 -10.33
CA ASP A 183 -10.76 -0.66 -10.89
C ASP A 183 -9.68 -0.48 -9.80
N MET A 184 -8.40 -0.57 -10.19
CA MET A 184 -7.25 -0.33 -9.32
C MET A 184 -7.27 1.06 -8.67
N LYS A 185 -7.82 2.08 -9.36
CA LYS A 185 -8.01 3.42 -8.79
C LYS A 185 -8.95 3.40 -7.58
N TYR A 186 -10.09 2.70 -7.69
CA TYR A 186 -11.03 2.49 -6.59
C TYR A 186 -10.35 1.77 -5.41
N LYS A 187 -9.64 0.67 -5.68
CA LYS A 187 -8.91 -0.11 -4.64
C LYS A 187 -7.80 0.71 -3.98
N SER A 188 -7.10 1.55 -4.73
CA SER A 188 -6.06 2.44 -4.19
C SER A 188 -6.66 3.50 -3.26
N ARG A 189 -7.74 4.15 -3.71
CA ARG A 189 -8.47 5.16 -2.93
C ARG A 189 -9.00 4.58 -1.63
N LEU A 190 -9.61 3.40 -1.70
CA LEU A 190 -10.12 2.68 -0.54
C LEU A 190 -9.00 2.32 0.47
N ARG A 191 -7.88 1.77 -0.02
CA ARG A 191 -6.73 1.46 0.85
C ARG A 191 -6.20 2.71 1.55
N SER A 192 -6.13 3.84 0.86
CA SER A 192 -5.75 5.12 1.45
C SER A 192 -6.72 5.54 2.57
N ARG A 193 -8.04 5.43 2.37
CA ARG A 193 -9.05 5.70 3.42
C ARG A 193 -8.89 4.79 4.63
N ILE A 194 -8.78 3.49 4.39
CA ILE A 194 -8.60 2.50 5.44
C ILE A 194 -7.34 2.81 6.26
N SER A 195 -6.23 3.14 5.58
CA SER A 195 -4.97 3.46 6.26
C SER A 195 -5.05 4.72 7.12
N ASN A 196 -5.74 5.76 6.66
CA ASN A 196 -5.91 7.00 7.43
C ASN A 196 -6.88 6.82 8.60
N LEU A 197 -7.98 6.06 8.41
CA LEU A 197 -8.94 5.78 9.48
C LEU A 197 -8.38 4.84 10.57
N LYS A 198 -7.41 4.00 10.21
CA LYS A 198 -6.68 3.11 11.13
C LYS A 198 -5.45 3.78 11.76
N ASP A 199 -5.15 5.04 11.43
CA ASP A 199 -3.94 5.68 11.95
C ASP A 199 -4.05 5.89 13.45
N GLN A 200 -3.22 5.17 14.21
CA GLN A 200 -3.17 5.27 15.66
C GLN A 200 -2.72 6.67 16.13
N LYS A 201 -1.99 7.39 15.28
CA LYS A 201 -1.50 8.76 15.57
C LYS A 201 -2.56 9.83 15.35
N ASN A 202 -3.71 9.49 14.76
CA ASN A 202 -4.79 10.43 14.49
C ASN A 202 -6.17 9.83 14.84
N PRO A 203 -6.45 9.55 16.13
CA PRO A 203 -7.76 9.04 16.53
C PRO A 203 -8.89 10.07 16.32
N ASP A 204 -8.56 11.36 16.28
CA ASP A 204 -9.53 12.44 16.11
C ASP A 204 -10.19 12.42 14.73
N LEU A 205 -9.47 12.05 13.67
CA LEU A 205 -10.09 11.84 12.36
C LEU A 205 -11.19 10.78 12.43
N ARG A 206 -10.93 9.65 13.09
CA ARG A 206 -11.91 8.58 13.27
C ARG A 206 -13.10 9.06 14.09
N ARG A 207 -12.87 9.75 15.21
CA ARG A 207 -13.94 10.33 16.05
C ARG A 207 -14.79 11.34 15.29
N ASN A 208 -14.17 12.25 14.55
CA ASN A 208 -14.86 13.25 13.73
C ASN A 208 -15.71 12.62 12.63
N VAL A 209 -15.24 11.50 12.04
CA VAL A 209 -16.07 10.70 11.14
C VAL A 209 -17.22 10.07 11.93
N LEU A 210 -16.96 9.35 13.03
CA LEU A 210 -17.99 8.65 13.81
C LEU A 210 -19.10 9.57 14.33
N CYS A 211 -18.74 10.74 14.85
CA CYS A 211 -19.65 11.78 15.34
C CYS A 211 -20.41 12.52 14.20
N GLY A 212 -20.07 12.27 12.93
CA GLY A 212 -20.71 12.92 11.78
C GLY A 212 -20.23 14.34 11.48
N ASN A 213 -19.18 14.81 12.16
CA ASN A 213 -18.52 16.09 11.86
C ASN A 213 -17.92 16.11 10.44
N ILE A 214 -17.49 14.95 9.96
CA ILE A 214 -17.08 14.73 8.57
C ILE A 214 -18.14 13.88 7.88
N SER A 215 -18.75 14.42 6.83
CA SER A 215 -19.78 13.67 6.10
C SER A 215 -19.18 12.50 5.31
N PRO A 216 -19.94 11.39 5.11
CA PRO A 216 -19.55 10.26 4.28
C PRO A 216 -19.14 10.65 2.84
N GLN A 217 -19.72 11.73 2.32
CA GLN A 217 -19.36 12.32 1.02
C GLN A 217 -18.01 13.02 1.06
N ARG A 218 -17.78 13.82 2.11
CA ARG A 218 -16.52 14.56 2.26
C ARG A 218 -15.34 13.61 2.43
N ILE A 219 -15.49 12.55 3.23
CA ILE A 219 -14.46 11.51 3.39
C ILE A 219 -14.22 10.74 2.08
N ALA A 220 -15.24 10.57 1.23
CA ALA A 220 -15.08 9.92 -0.08
C ALA A 220 -14.18 10.75 -1.02
N CYS A 221 -14.35 12.08 -1.05
CA CYS A 221 -13.67 12.95 -2.00
C CYS A 221 -12.33 13.52 -1.52
N MET A 222 -12.12 13.72 -0.21
CA MET A 222 -10.91 14.39 0.33
C MET A 222 -9.59 13.74 -0.06
N THR A 223 -8.48 14.47 -0.12
CA THR A 223 -7.19 13.85 -0.49
C THR A 223 -6.58 13.06 0.67
N ALA A 224 -5.60 12.20 0.37
CA ALA A 224 -4.85 11.48 1.42
C ALA A 224 -4.02 12.43 2.30
N GLU A 225 -3.64 13.57 1.74
CA GLU A 225 -2.87 14.62 2.41
C GLU A 225 -3.75 15.41 3.39
N GLU A 226 -4.99 15.70 2.99
CA GLU A 226 -5.97 16.40 3.83
C GLU A 226 -6.44 15.59 5.05
N MET A 227 -6.39 14.26 4.99
CA MET A 227 -6.76 13.36 6.09
C MET A 227 -5.64 13.13 7.11
N ALA A 228 -4.41 13.55 6.81
CA ALA A 228 -3.29 13.34 7.72
C ALA A 228 -3.51 14.07 9.06
N SER A 229 -2.77 13.68 10.10
CA SER A 229 -2.81 14.40 11.37
C SER A 229 -2.53 15.89 11.17
N ALA A 230 -3.14 16.74 11.99
CA ALA A 230 -2.97 18.20 11.90
C ALA A 230 -1.50 18.60 11.97
N GLU A 231 -0.73 17.94 12.84
CA GLU A 231 0.72 18.14 12.98
C GLU A 231 1.48 17.75 11.69
N LEU A 232 1.21 16.57 11.13
CA LEU A 232 1.89 16.11 9.91
C LEU A 232 1.53 16.98 8.70
N LYS A 233 0.30 17.48 8.65
CA LYS A 233 -0.14 18.42 7.63
C LYS A 233 0.63 19.74 7.73
N GLN A 234 0.75 20.31 8.93
CA GLN A 234 1.51 21.54 9.16
C GLN A 234 2.99 21.37 8.81
N ILE A 235 3.61 20.23 9.18
CA ILE A 235 5.00 19.94 8.83
C ILE A 235 5.19 19.87 7.32
N ARG A 236 4.31 19.16 6.60
CA ARG A 236 4.38 19.09 5.12
C ARG A 236 4.23 20.46 4.49
N GLU A 237 3.23 21.24 4.93
CA GLU A 237 3.01 22.61 4.43
C GLU A 237 4.21 23.51 4.68
N ALA A 238 4.83 23.43 5.86
CA ALA A 238 6.04 24.18 6.19
C ALA A 238 7.22 23.79 5.28
N LEU A 239 7.49 22.49 5.13
CA LEU A 239 8.57 21.99 4.29
C LEU A 239 8.36 22.34 2.81
N THR A 240 7.13 22.21 2.30
CA THR A 240 6.80 22.60 0.93
C THR A 240 7.00 24.10 0.73
N LYS A 241 6.57 24.93 1.69
CA LYS A 241 6.76 26.39 1.64
C LYS A 241 8.23 26.78 1.71
N GLU A 242 9.02 26.11 2.54
CA GLU A 242 10.46 26.31 2.63
C GLU A 242 11.17 25.91 1.34
N SER A 243 10.84 24.75 0.79
CA SER A 243 11.39 24.28 -0.48
C SER A 243 11.09 25.25 -1.63
N ILE A 244 9.85 25.77 -1.71
CA ILE A 244 9.49 26.78 -2.70
C ILE A 244 10.30 28.07 -2.48
N ARG A 245 10.42 28.52 -1.24
CA ARG A 245 11.19 29.73 -0.90
C ARG A 245 12.65 29.58 -1.30
N GLU A 246 13.26 28.43 -1.00
CA GLU A 246 14.65 28.14 -1.33
C GLU A 246 14.87 28.09 -2.85
N HIS A 247 13.98 27.42 -3.59
CA HIS A 247 14.06 27.38 -5.06
C HIS A 247 13.87 28.76 -5.69
N GLN A 248 12.99 29.60 -5.15
CA GLN A 248 12.80 30.98 -5.59
C GLN A 248 14.00 31.88 -5.25
N LEU A 249 14.78 31.54 -4.23
CA LEU A 249 15.96 32.28 -3.79
C LEU A 249 17.26 31.84 -4.47
N SER A 250 17.23 30.95 -5.46
CA SER A 250 18.43 30.58 -6.23
C SER A 250 19.06 31.84 -6.82
N LYS A 251 20.06 32.39 -6.13
CA LYS A 251 20.78 33.59 -6.54
C LYS A 251 21.47 33.27 -7.86
N VAL A 252 20.97 33.88 -8.93
CA VAL A 252 21.56 33.73 -10.26
C VAL A 252 22.84 34.54 -10.31
N GLY A 253 23.97 33.85 -10.20
CA GLY A 253 25.23 34.25 -10.81
C GLY A 253 26.33 34.71 -9.85
N GLY A 254 27.53 34.15 -10.09
CA GLY A 254 28.85 34.60 -9.65
C GLY A 254 29.18 34.44 -8.16
N THR A 255 30.45 34.61 -7.82
CA THR A 255 30.95 34.54 -6.44
C THR A 255 30.89 35.93 -5.80
N GLU A 256 30.14 36.05 -4.69
CA GLU A 256 30.07 37.29 -3.91
C GLU A 256 31.46 37.62 -3.32
N THR A 257 31.88 38.87 -3.45
CA THR A 257 33.18 39.35 -2.98
C THR A 257 33.08 40.82 -2.53
N ASP A 258 33.88 41.17 -1.52
CA ASP A 258 34.03 42.52 -0.99
C ASP A 258 35.34 43.20 -1.44
N MET A 259 36.12 42.54 -2.30
CA MET A 259 37.40 43.02 -2.81
C MET A 259 37.27 44.26 -3.70
N PHE A 260 36.09 44.46 -4.31
CA PHE A 260 35.84 45.55 -5.25
C PHE A 260 34.84 46.56 -4.68
N ILE A 261 35.17 47.84 -4.80
CA ILE A 261 34.30 48.96 -4.40
C ILE A 261 33.57 49.47 -5.65
N CYS A 262 32.25 49.58 -5.61
CA CYS A 262 31.47 50.13 -6.70
C CYS A 262 31.69 51.66 -6.81
N ASN A 263 32.10 52.15 -7.97
CA ASN A 263 32.28 53.59 -8.18
C ASN A 263 30.98 54.41 -8.18
N LYS A 264 29.80 53.76 -8.19
CA LYS A 264 28.50 54.45 -8.24
C LYS A 264 27.85 54.62 -6.86
N CYS A 265 27.82 53.56 -6.06
CA CYS A 265 27.24 53.59 -4.72
C CYS A 265 28.27 53.52 -3.58
N HIS A 266 29.56 53.37 -3.91
CA HIS A 266 30.66 53.14 -2.96
C HIS A 266 30.48 51.91 -2.05
N GLY A 267 29.50 51.05 -2.36
CA GLY A 267 29.29 49.78 -1.67
C GLY A 267 30.29 48.70 -2.11
N LYS A 268 30.55 47.75 -1.22
CA LYS A 268 31.42 46.58 -1.45
C LYS A 268 30.65 45.31 -1.85
N SER A 269 29.32 45.36 -1.98
CA SER A 269 28.53 44.20 -2.39
C SER A 269 28.65 43.99 -3.91
N CYS A 270 29.68 43.24 -4.30
CA CYS A 270 29.98 42.92 -5.69
C CYS A 270 30.02 41.41 -5.89
N THR A 271 29.78 41.00 -7.13
CA THR A 271 29.87 39.60 -7.55
C THR A 271 30.85 39.53 -8.71
N TYR A 272 31.84 38.64 -8.62
CA TYR A 272 32.81 38.44 -9.70
C TYR A 272 32.57 37.12 -10.44
N THR A 273 32.80 37.14 -11.74
CA THR A 273 32.81 35.95 -12.61
C THR A 273 34.02 36.06 -13.51
N GLN A 274 34.83 35.02 -13.57
CA GLN A 274 35.99 34.98 -14.45
C GLN A 274 35.65 34.20 -15.71
N VAL A 275 35.86 34.80 -16.87
CA VAL A 275 35.53 34.22 -18.18
C VAL A 275 36.72 34.41 -19.11
N GLN A 276 37.11 33.35 -19.82
CA GLN A 276 38.10 33.42 -20.88
C GLN A 276 37.44 33.96 -22.14
N THR A 277 37.53 35.27 -22.36
CA THR A 277 36.90 35.94 -23.50
C THR A 277 37.82 36.11 -24.72
N ARG A 278 39.07 35.64 -24.64
CA ARG A 278 40.13 35.86 -25.63
C ARG A 278 40.96 34.58 -25.86
N SER A 279 41.89 34.64 -26.81
CA SER A 279 42.78 33.53 -27.20
C SER A 279 43.45 32.86 -25.99
N ALA A 280 43.89 31.61 -26.18
CA ALA A 280 44.53 30.81 -25.12
C ALA A 280 45.75 31.48 -24.47
N ASP A 281 46.40 32.39 -25.20
CA ASP A 281 47.60 33.11 -24.75
C ASP A 281 47.30 34.30 -23.82
N GLU A 282 46.03 34.68 -23.62
CA GLU A 282 45.65 35.76 -22.69
C GLU A 282 45.06 35.22 -21.38
N PRO A 283 45.40 35.82 -20.22
CA PRO A 283 44.87 35.40 -18.92
C PRO A 283 43.35 35.63 -18.83
N MET A 284 42.69 34.87 -17.95
CA MET A 284 41.25 34.94 -17.76
C MET A 284 40.79 36.35 -17.34
N THR A 285 39.74 36.87 -17.98
CA THR A 285 39.21 38.20 -17.67
C THR A 285 38.23 38.11 -16.50
N THR A 286 38.38 38.99 -15.51
CA THR A 286 37.47 39.07 -14.36
C THR A 286 36.40 40.14 -14.59
N PHE A 287 35.14 39.72 -14.64
CA PHE A 287 33.97 40.61 -14.70
C PHE A 287 33.42 40.82 -13.30
N VAL A 288 33.22 42.07 -12.89
CA VAL A 288 32.68 42.43 -11.58
C VAL A 288 31.36 43.17 -11.77
N VAL A 289 30.31 42.71 -11.10
CA VAL A 289 28.97 43.32 -11.12
C VAL A 289 28.61 43.79 -9.71
N CYS A 290 28.16 45.03 -9.58
CA CYS A 290 27.65 45.53 -8.31
C CYS A 290 26.20 45.05 -8.10
N ASN A 291 25.94 44.37 -6.99
CA ASN A 291 24.63 43.79 -6.67
C ASN A 291 23.55 44.87 -6.39
N SER A 292 23.96 46.10 -6.05
CA SER A 292 23.05 47.20 -5.75
C SER A 292 22.78 48.14 -6.93
N CYS A 293 23.68 48.20 -7.92
CA CYS A 293 23.63 49.20 -9.02
C CYS A 293 23.35 48.59 -10.41
N VAL A 294 22.99 47.30 -10.48
CA VAL A 294 22.70 46.53 -11.71
C VAL A 294 22.07 47.42 -12.80
N PRO A 295 22.55 47.44 -14.06
CA PRO A 295 23.34 46.41 -14.74
C PRO A 295 24.80 46.77 -15.12
N PHE A 296 25.46 47.73 -14.48
CA PHE A 296 26.81 48.15 -14.92
C PHE A 296 27.90 47.13 -14.54
N CYS A 297 28.54 46.51 -15.54
CA CYS A 297 29.71 45.62 -15.36
C CYS A 297 31.02 46.44 -15.32
N LEU A 298 31.75 46.35 -14.21
CA LEU A 298 33.13 46.82 -14.11
C LEU A 298 34.06 45.73 -14.68
N LYS A 299 34.74 46.02 -15.79
CA LYS A 299 35.76 45.14 -16.36
C LYS A 299 37.08 45.41 -15.65
N SER A 300 37.47 44.53 -14.73
CA SER A 300 38.82 44.59 -14.13
C SER A 300 39.78 43.84 -15.04
N SER A 301 40.45 44.58 -15.91
CA SER A 301 41.51 44.04 -16.76
C SER A 301 42.82 44.17 -15.96
N HIS A 302 43.35 43.04 -15.50
CA HIS A 302 44.62 42.91 -14.76
C HIS A 302 44.58 43.17 -13.24
N PHE A 303 44.73 42.09 -12.50
CA PHE A 303 45.60 42.00 -11.32
C PHE A 303 46.71 41.01 -11.66
#